data_AF-A0A1Z9J8T3-F1
#
_entry.id   AF-A0A1Z9J8T3-F1
#
_cell.length_a   1.000
_cell.length_b   1.000
_cell.length_c   1.000
_cell.angle_alpha   90.00
_cell.angle_beta   90.00
_cell.angle_gamma   90.00
#
_symmetry.space_group_name_H-M   'P 1'
#
loop_
_entity.id
_entity.type
_entity.pdbx_description
1 polymer ?
#
loop_
_entity_poly.entity_id
_entity_poly.type
_entity_poly.pdbx_seq_one_letter_code
_entity_poly.pdbx_strand_id
1 'polypeptide(L)'
;MIGSLSSGRTVAAVTTFHAEGYAQYGKRFLESFDAHWPADVALHVYGENITPTGFSDRIFIYNLLAQIPQLAAFKARHKNIEAHNGIYKDGKYGYRMDAVRFAHKVFTLADCALTIKENADVLFWIDADTVTFKDIPREFFDEILPDGCYTSYLGRVQTYPECGFVGYDLNHPAHEEFMTFWRQLYLDDSLFELPEWHDSFVYDLIRRTFEDQGKFKSHDIAANTPVSSHPFINSVLGNFMDHLKGDKRKEARASFKEDYIEAPLD
;
A
#
# COMPACT_ATOMS: atom_id res chain seq x y z
N MET A 1 29.83 10.15 -2.01
CA MET A 1 28.85 11.26 -2.00
C MET A 1 27.51 10.64 -2.31
N ILE A 2 26.67 10.50 -1.29
CA ILE A 2 25.32 9.94 -1.42
C ILE A 2 24.50 11.05 -2.07
N GLY A 3 24.02 10.82 -3.30
CA GLY A 3 23.22 11.79 -4.03
C GLY A 3 21.95 12.04 -3.24
N SER A 4 21.81 13.25 -2.69
CA SER A 4 20.53 13.71 -2.19
C SER A 4 19.56 13.75 -3.36
N LEU A 5 18.26 13.54 -3.07
CA LEU A 5 17.20 13.92 -3.99
C LEU A 5 17.40 15.37 -4.47
N SER A 6 16.71 15.74 -5.55
CA SER A 6 16.55 17.17 -5.87
C SER A 6 15.92 17.94 -4.69
N SER A 7 15.08 17.25 -3.91
CA SER A 7 14.38 17.74 -2.70
C SER A 7 15.07 17.41 -1.35
N GLY A 8 16.05 16.50 -1.31
CA GLY A 8 16.70 16.03 -0.08
C GLY A 8 15.88 15.12 0.87
N ARG A 9 14.63 14.75 0.54
CA ARG A 9 13.73 13.93 1.38
C ARG A 9 14.24 12.50 1.65
N THR A 10 14.04 12.01 2.86
CA THR A 10 14.30 10.63 3.27
C THR A 10 13.07 9.76 3.00
N VAL A 11 13.26 8.60 2.37
CA VAL A 11 12.19 7.73 1.89
C VAL A 11 12.21 6.39 2.62
N ALA A 12 11.03 5.90 3.02
CA ALA A 12 10.81 4.57 3.53
C ALA A 12 9.66 3.87 2.78
N ALA A 13 9.62 2.55 2.87
CA ALA A 13 8.54 1.72 2.39
C ALA A 13 7.99 0.82 3.50
N VAL A 14 6.72 0.42 3.39
CA VAL A 14 6.08 -0.51 4.33
C VAL A 14 5.25 -1.56 3.60
N THR A 15 5.24 -2.78 4.14
CA THR A 15 4.39 -3.86 3.67
C THR A 15 3.96 -4.80 4.81
N THR A 16 3.00 -5.68 4.52
CA THR A 16 2.58 -6.75 5.44
C THR A 16 2.27 -8.03 4.69
N PHE A 17 2.55 -9.17 5.34
CA PHE A 17 2.10 -10.48 4.87
C PHE A 17 2.20 -11.54 5.98
N HIS A 18 1.28 -12.49 5.93
CA HIS A 18 1.36 -13.75 6.67
C HIS A 18 2.33 -14.76 6.04
N ALA A 19 2.64 -15.84 6.77
CA ALA A 19 3.54 -16.91 6.35
C ALA A 19 3.23 -17.54 4.98
N GLU A 20 1.96 -17.80 4.66
CA GLU A 20 1.58 -18.35 3.35
C GLU A 20 1.88 -17.35 2.22
N GLY A 21 1.53 -16.08 2.44
CA GLY A 21 1.86 -14.99 1.52
C GLY A 21 3.35 -14.80 1.35
N TYR A 22 4.16 -14.96 2.40
CA TYR A 22 5.61 -14.96 2.30
C TYR A 22 6.13 -16.06 1.36
N ALA A 23 5.63 -17.28 1.53
CA ALA A 23 6.01 -18.42 0.70
C ALA A 23 5.56 -18.24 -0.76
N GLN A 24 4.38 -17.68 -1.00
CA GLN A 24 3.82 -17.50 -2.33
C GLN A 24 4.47 -16.33 -3.09
N TYR A 25 4.65 -15.18 -2.45
CA TYR A 25 5.09 -13.94 -3.09
C TYR A 25 6.06 -13.09 -2.26
N GLY A 26 5.95 -13.08 -0.93
CA GLY A 26 6.67 -12.14 -0.08
C GLY A 26 8.20 -12.32 -0.10
N LYS A 27 8.70 -13.56 -0.23
CA LYS A 27 10.15 -13.79 -0.39
C LYS A 27 10.70 -13.10 -1.63
N ARG A 28 10.00 -13.24 -2.76
CA ARG A 28 10.36 -12.60 -4.03
C ARG A 28 10.26 -11.07 -3.93
N PHE A 29 9.23 -10.56 -3.27
CA PHE A 29 9.13 -9.12 -2.99
C PHE A 29 10.37 -8.62 -2.25
N LEU A 30 10.75 -9.25 -1.13
CA LEU A 30 11.94 -8.84 -0.35
C LEU A 30 13.22 -8.94 -1.17
N GLU A 31 13.43 -10.03 -1.91
CA GLU A 31 14.61 -10.21 -2.78
C GLU A 31 14.69 -9.12 -3.85
N SER A 32 13.57 -8.84 -4.52
CA SER A 32 13.49 -7.82 -5.57
C SER A 32 13.63 -6.40 -5.03
N PHE A 33 13.07 -6.14 -3.84
CA PHE A 33 13.25 -4.86 -3.15
C PHE A 33 14.73 -4.66 -2.80
N ASP A 34 15.36 -5.67 -2.18
CA ASP A 34 16.72 -5.54 -1.72
C ASP A 34 17.72 -5.35 -2.87
N ALA A 35 17.44 -5.96 -4.02
CA ALA A 35 18.24 -5.85 -5.23
C ALA A 35 18.12 -4.51 -5.96
N HIS A 36 16.91 -3.93 -6.06
CA HIS A 36 16.62 -2.85 -7.01
C HIS A 36 16.20 -1.51 -6.39
N TRP A 37 15.79 -1.49 -5.11
CA TRP A 37 15.50 -0.24 -4.43
C TRP A 37 16.79 0.41 -3.94
N PRO A 38 16.92 1.76 -3.98
CA PRO A 38 18.11 2.44 -3.48
C PRO A 38 18.45 2.04 -2.05
N ALA A 39 19.74 1.88 -1.76
CA ALA A 39 20.24 1.34 -0.49
C ALA A 39 19.86 2.16 0.76
N ASP A 40 19.51 3.42 0.56
CA ASP A 40 19.06 4.38 1.57
C ASP A 40 17.52 4.49 1.66
N VAL A 41 16.77 3.59 1.00
CA VAL A 41 15.35 3.36 1.32
C VAL A 41 15.24 2.23 2.33
N ALA A 42 14.72 2.53 3.51
CA ALA A 42 14.34 1.54 4.51
C ALA A 42 13.04 0.82 4.13
N LEU A 43 12.94 -0.47 4.45
CA LEU A 43 11.71 -1.25 4.31
C LEU A 43 11.25 -1.76 5.67
N HIS A 44 10.02 -1.44 6.04
CA HIS A 44 9.36 -1.94 7.23
C HIS A 44 8.40 -3.09 6.88
N VAL A 45 8.68 -4.29 7.35
CA VAL A 45 7.92 -5.51 7.07
C VAL A 45 7.19 -5.96 8.32
N TYR A 46 5.87 -5.89 8.30
CA TYR A 46 5.05 -6.39 9.40
C TYR A 46 4.57 -7.79 9.07
N GLY A 47 5.23 -8.79 9.65
CA GLY A 47 5.01 -10.20 9.34
C GLY A 47 4.20 -10.94 10.41
N GLU A 48 3.31 -11.83 9.98
CA GLU A 48 2.67 -12.81 10.88
C GLU A 48 3.34 -14.18 10.72
N ASN A 49 4.02 -14.64 11.78
CA ASN A 49 4.69 -15.94 11.85
C ASN A 49 5.78 -16.16 10.78
N ILE A 50 6.60 -15.14 10.55
CA ILE A 50 7.75 -15.20 9.62
C ILE A 50 9.03 -14.72 10.31
N THR A 51 10.16 -15.29 9.88
CA THR A 51 11.50 -14.86 10.27
C THR A 51 12.43 -14.88 9.04
N PRO A 52 12.23 -13.97 8.07
CA PRO A 52 13.13 -13.83 6.93
C PRO A 52 14.56 -13.55 7.40
N THR A 53 15.56 -14.13 6.71
CA THR A 53 16.99 -13.93 7.01
C THR A 53 17.77 -13.71 5.72
N GLY A 54 18.91 -13.02 5.80
CA GLY A 54 19.83 -12.84 4.66
C GLY A 54 19.51 -11.63 3.79
N PHE A 55 18.76 -10.67 4.32
CA PHE A 55 18.51 -9.38 3.70
C PHE A 55 19.38 -8.28 4.32
N SER A 56 19.52 -7.17 3.61
CA SER A 56 20.20 -5.97 4.10
C SER A 56 19.61 -5.43 5.41
N ASP A 57 20.45 -4.78 6.23
CA ASP A 57 20.09 -4.18 7.52
C ASP A 57 19.05 -3.04 7.39
N ARG A 58 18.74 -2.59 6.16
CA ARG A 58 17.67 -1.64 5.85
C ARG A 58 16.26 -2.25 5.87
N ILE A 59 16.16 -3.58 5.93
CA ILE A 59 14.89 -4.31 5.98
C ILE A 59 14.57 -4.68 7.43
N PHE A 60 13.69 -3.90 8.04
CA PHE A 60 13.21 -4.08 9.40
C PHE A 60 12.02 -5.03 9.42
N ILE A 61 12.11 -6.09 10.22
CA ILE A 61 11.05 -7.10 10.34
C ILE A 61 10.42 -7.02 11.73
N TYR A 62 9.10 -6.82 11.75
CA TYR A 62 8.29 -6.71 12.96
C TYR A 62 7.33 -7.90 13.04
N ASN A 63 7.12 -8.42 14.25
CA ASN A 63 6.00 -9.31 14.50
C ASN A 63 4.72 -8.48 14.54
N LEU A 64 3.87 -8.62 13.53
CA LEU A 64 2.69 -7.79 13.33
C LEU A 64 1.75 -7.74 14.55
N LEU A 65 1.42 -8.89 15.13
CA LEU A 65 0.44 -8.96 16.23
C LEU A 65 1.02 -8.54 17.57
N ALA A 66 2.33 -8.71 17.78
CA ALA A 66 3.02 -8.18 18.95
C ALA A 66 3.19 -6.66 18.87
N GLN A 67 3.48 -6.15 17.67
CA GLN A 67 3.66 -4.73 17.40
C GLN A 67 2.33 -3.97 17.47
N ILE A 68 1.23 -4.57 16.97
CA ILE A 68 -0.07 -3.93 16.90
C ILE A 68 -1.15 -4.74 17.65
N PRO A 69 -1.19 -4.69 18.99
CA PRO A 69 -2.20 -5.40 19.79
C PRO A 69 -3.64 -5.01 19.44
N GLN A 70 -3.86 -3.79 18.94
CA GLN A 70 -5.17 -3.31 18.51
C GLN A 70 -5.71 -4.08 17.29
N LEU A 71 -4.84 -4.49 16.36
CA LEU A 71 -5.23 -5.36 15.25
C LEU A 71 -5.67 -6.74 15.76
N ALA A 72 -4.92 -7.31 16.72
CA ALA A 72 -5.30 -8.58 17.34
C ALA A 72 -6.66 -8.48 18.05
N ALA A 73 -6.92 -7.37 18.76
CA ALA A 73 -8.20 -7.10 19.39
C ALA A 73 -9.33 -6.96 18.35
N PHE A 74 -9.12 -6.20 17.27
CA PHE A 74 -10.10 -6.06 16.18
C PHE A 74 -10.45 -7.42 15.55
N LYS A 75 -9.44 -8.21 15.18
CA LYS A 75 -9.63 -9.57 14.66
C LYS A 75 -10.43 -10.43 15.63
N ALA A 76 -10.11 -10.39 16.93
CA ALA A 76 -10.80 -11.18 17.94
C ALA A 76 -12.28 -10.81 18.12
N ARG A 77 -12.62 -9.51 18.05
CA ARG A 77 -14.01 -9.03 18.14
C ARG A 77 -14.86 -9.47 16.93
N HIS A 78 -14.26 -9.48 15.74
CA HIS A 78 -14.99 -9.65 14.48
C HIS A 78 -14.87 -11.03 13.83
N LYS A 79 -14.01 -11.93 14.33
CA LYS A 79 -13.74 -13.25 13.73
C LYS A 79 -14.97 -14.14 13.49
N ASN A 80 -16.04 -13.96 14.27
CA ASN A 80 -17.23 -14.80 14.22
C ASN A 80 -18.42 -14.12 13.52
N ILE A 81 -18.22 -12.93 12.95
CA ILE A 81 -19.26 -12.18 12.25
C ILE A 81 -19.01 -12.35 10.75
N GLU A 82 -19.73 -13.28 10.12
CA GLU A 82 -19.56 -13.64 8.70
C GLU A 82 -19.52 -12.43 7.77
N ALA A 83 -20.42 -11.47 7.96
CA ALA A 83 -20.47 -10.23 7.18
C ALA A 83 -19.14 -9.46 7.23
N HIS A 84 -18.50 -9.35 8.40
CA HIS A 84 -17.24 -8.62 8.62
C HIS A 84 -16.03 -9.35 8.00
N ASN A 85 -16.21 -10.62 7.65
CA ASN A 85 -15.23 -11.47 6.98
C ASN A 85 -15.62 -11.68 5.49
N GLY A 86 -16.41 -10.77 4.93
CA GLY A 86 -16.76 -10.77 3.52
C GLY A 86 -17.78 -11.82 3.10
N ILE A 87 -18.45 -12.53 4.02
CA ILE A 87 -19.43 -13.56 3.67
C ILE A 87 -20.84 -12.95 3.67
N TYR A 88 -21.45 -12.89 2.49
CA TYR A 88 -22.82 -12.43 2.31
C TYR A 88 -23.83 -13.45 2.86
N LYS A 89 -25.09 -13.02 3.03
CA LYS A 89 -26.20 -13.89 3.50
C LYS A 89 -26.44 -15.12 2.62
N ASP A 90 -26.06 -15.07 1.34
CA ASP A 90 -26.16 -16.20 0.42
C ASP A 90 -24.92 -17.12 0.44
N GLY A 91 -23.99 -16.88 1.39
CA GLY A 91 -22.76 -17.65 1.59
C GLY A 91 -21.63 -17.28 0.62
N LYS A 92 -21.84 -16.35 -0.32
CA LYS A 92 -20.78 -15.94 -1.25
C LYS A 92 -19.79 -14.99 -0.58
N TYR A 93 -18.53 -15.15 -0.93
CA TYR A 93 -17.47 -14.24 -0.52
C TYR A 93 -17.44 -12.98 -1.40
N GLY A 94 -17.36 -11.82 -0.77
CA GLY A 94 -17.19 -10.51 -1.38
C GLY A 94 -16.12 -9.71 -0.65
N TYR A 95 -14.93 -9.60 -1.26
CA TYR A 95 -13.78 -8.94 -0.64
C TYR A 95 -14.06 -7.50 -0.19
N ARG A 96 -14.99 -6.79 -0.85
CA ARG A 96 -15.34 -5.41 -0.51
C ARG A 96 -15.84 -5.25 0.92
N MET A 97 -16.39 -6.32 1.49
CA MET A 97 -16.92 -6.38 2.85
C MET A 97 -15.99 -7.13 3.82
N ASP A 98 -14.77 -7.50 3.42
CA ASP A 98 -13.85 -8.25 4.28
C ASP A 98 -12.98 -7.30 5.12
N ALA A 99 -13.61 -6.63 6.09
CA ALA A 99 -12.92 -5.69 6.99
C ALA A 99 -11.77 -6.36 7.74
N VAL A 100 -11.92 -7.62 8.15
CA VAL A 100 -10.89 -8.37 8.92
C VAL A 100 -9.63 -8.59 8.08
N ARG A 101 -9.76 -8.94 6.80
CA ARG A 101 -8.63 -9.02 5.88
C ARG A 101 -7.93 -7.67 5.73
N PHE A 102 -8.67 -6.62 5.39
CA PHE A 102 -8.08 -5.31 5.08
C PHE A 102 -7.55 -4.56 6.31
N ALA A 103 -7.98 -4.92 7.53
CA ALA A 103 -7.44 -4.40 8.78
C ALA A 103 -5.91 -4.58 8.88
N HIS A 104 -5.34 -5.68 8.38
CA HIS A 104 -3.89 -5.91 8.44
C HIS A 104 -3.10 -4.76 7.81
N LYS A 105 -3.55 -4.34 6.62
CA LYS A 105 -2.94 -3.23 5.89
C LYS A 105 -3.14 -1.91 6.60
N VAL A 106 -4.38 -1.57 6.96
CA VAL A 106 -4.69 -0.27 7.57
C VAL A 106 -3.98 -0.08 8.90
N PHE A 107 -4.01 -1.08 9.77
CA PHE A 107 -3.30 -1.02 11.06
C PHE A 107 -1.78 -0.95 10.86
N THR A 108 -1.21 -1.76 9.97
CA THR A 108 0.23 -1.72 9.65
C THR A 108 0.66 -0.35 9.14
N LEU A 109 -0.08 0.19 8.16
CA LEU A 109 0.21 1.46 7.56
C LEU A 109 0.14 2.58 8.60
N ALA A 110 -0.93 2.64 9.38
CA ALA A 110 -1.10 3.66 10.41
C ALA A 110 -0.02 3.57 11.50
N ASP A 111 0.32 2.37 11.97
CA ASP A 111 1.38 2.17 12.98
C ASP A 111 2.74 2.63 12.46
N CYS A 112 3.12 2.17 11.26
CA CYS A 112 4.38 2.53 10.64
C CYS A 112 4.46 4.03 10.38
N ALA A 113 3.46 4.59 9.70
CA ALA A 113 3.41 6.00 9.32
C ALA A 113 3.54 6.95 10.51
N LEU A 114 2.84 6.66 11.62
CA LEU A 114 2.91 7.47 12.83
C LEU A 114 4.22 7.29 13.60
N THR A 115 4.84 6.11 13.54
CA THR A 115 6.03 5.78 14.34
C THR A 115 7.33 6.30 13.71
N ILE A 116 7.43 6.31 12.37
CA ILE A 116 8.69 6.61 11.68
C ILE A 116 8.84 8.08 11.25
N LYS A 117 7.88 8.97 11.56
CA LYS A 117 7.88 10.37 11.09
C LYS A 117 9.15 11.16 11.41
N GLU A 118 9.89 10.79 12.46
CA GLU A 118 11.16 11.44 12.82
C GLU A 118 12.37 10.89 12.04
N ASN A 119 12.19 9.81 11.28
CA ASN A 119 13.24 9.08 10.56
C ASN A 119 13.04 9.03 9.04
N ALA A 120 11.87 9.44 8.55
CA ALA A 120 11.54 9.49 7.14
C ALA A 120 10.61 10.66 6.86
N ASP A 121 10.76 11.27 5.69
CA ASP A 121 9.88 12.34 5.22
C ASP A 121 8.73 11.74 4.39
N VAL A 122 8.97 10.62 3.71
CA VAL A 122 7.98 9.97 2.83
C VAL A 122 7.89 8.48 3.16
N LEU A 123 6.65 7.96 3.21
CA LEU A 123 6.37 6.54 3.31
C LEU A 123 5.58 6.04 2.11
N PHE A 124 6.06 4.98 1.46
CA PHE A 124 5.32 4.25 0.45
C PHE A 124 4.76 2.94 1.00
N TRP A 125 3.44 2.76 0.93
CA TRP A 125 2.83 1.44 1.01
C TRP A 125 3.10 0.67 -0.28
N ILE A 126 3.48 -0.61 -0.17
CA ILE A 126 3.61 -1.52 -1.31
C ILE A 126 2.99 -2.88 -0.96
N ASP A 127 2.04 -3.35 -1.76
CA ASP A 127 1.51 -4.70 -1.62
C ASP A 127 2.63 -5.72 -1.91
N ALA A 128 2.74 -6.77 -1.08
CA ALA A 128 3.86 -7.70 -1.14
C ALA A 128 3.82 -8.68 -2.33
N ASP A 129 2.79 -8.63 -3.17
CA ASP A 129 2.78 -9.29 -4.48
C ASP A 129 3.31 -8.40 -5.62
N THR A 130 3.98 -7.29 -5.28
CA THR A 130 4.82 -6.52 -6.20
C THR A 130 6.20 -7.14 -6.40
N VAL A 131 6.74 -7.04 -7.62
CA VAL A 131 8.11 -7.42 -7.95
C VAL A 131 8.81 -6.26 -8.64
N THR A 132 9.94 -5.82 -8.10
CA THR A 132 10.79 -4.82 -8.74
C THR A 132 11.79 -5.53 -9.67
N PHE A 133 11.80 -5.21 -10.96
CA PHE A 133 12.65 -5.88 -11.95
C PHE A 133 13.73 -4.98 -12.54
N LYS A 134 13.75 -3.70 -12.13
CA LYS A 134 14.72 -2.70 -12.60
C LYS A 134 15.01 -1.72 -11.48
N ASP A 135 16.26 -1.27 -11.40
CA ASP A 135 16.71 -0.30 -10.41
C ASP A 135 15.87 0.97 -10.47
N ILE A 136 15.40 1.41 -9.30
CA ILE A 136 14.57 2.60 -9.17
C ILE A 136 15.50 3.82 -9.03
N PRO A 137 15.45 4.76 -9.99
CA PRO A 137 16.25 5.97 -9.89
C PRO A 137 15.70 6.86 -8.78
N ARG A 138 16.55 7.67 -8.14
CA ARG A 138 16.17 8.44 -6.96
C ARG A 138 15.07 9.48 -7.26
N GLU A 139 15.15 10.11 -8.42
CA GLU A 139 14.18 11.08 -8.94
C GLU A 139 12.76 10.50 -9.11
N PHE A 140 12.63 9.17 -9.18
CA PHE A 140 11.33 8.49 -9.24
C PHE A 140 10.44 8.89 -8.07
N PHE A 141 10.98 9.02 -6.86
CA PHE A 141 10.16 9.34 -5.68
C PHE A 141 9.57 10.75 -5.73
N ASP A 142 10.29 11.71 -6.32
CA ASP A 142 9.79 13.08 -6.53
C ASP A 142 8.70 13.10 -7.61
N GLU A 143 8.77 12.23 -8.62
CA GLU A 143 7.70 12.07 -9.62
C GLU A 143 6.45 11.41 -9.01
N ILE A 144 6.62 10.39 -8.17
CA ILE A 144 5.52 9.66 -7.57
C ILE A 144 4.78 10.47 -6.51
N LEU A 145 5.50 11.18 -5.65
CA LEU A 145 4.92 12.05 -4.63
C LEU A 145 5.59 13.44 -4.69
N PRO A 146 5.13 14.32 -5.59
CA PRO A 146 5.70 15.66 -5.73
C PRO A 146 5.41 16.54 -4.51
N ASP A 147 6.25 17.54 -4.30
CA ASP A 147 6.09 18.51 -3.21
C ASP A 147 4.71 19.20 -3.26
N GLY A 148 4.16 19.46 -2.07
CA GLY A 148 2.84 20.09 -1.91
C GLY A 148 1.66 19.14 -2.08
N CYS A 149 1.90 17.85 -2.34
CA CYS A 149 0.91 16.80 -2.23
C CYS A 149 1.12 16.00 -0.94
N TYR A 150 0.03 15.71 -0.21
CA TYR A 150 0.11 14.86 0.98
C TYR A 150 0.24 13.38 0.60
N THR A 151 -0.55 12.94 -0.38
CA THR A 151 -0.66 11.52 -0.71
C THR A 151 -0.64 11.31 -2.22
N SER A 152 -0.13 10.17 -2.66
CA SER A 152 -0.17 9.77 -4.07
C SER A 152 -0.78 8.37 -4.24
N TYR A 153 -1.52 8.16 -5.33
CA TYR A 153 -2.31 6.95 -5.53
C TYR A 153 -2.48 6.59 -7.01
N LEU A 154 -2.98 5.38 -7.30
CA LEU A 154 -3.31 4.95 -8.66
C LEU A 154 -4.82 5.10 -8.91
N GLY A 155 -5.22 6.19 -9.57
CA GLY A 155 -6.61 6.47 -9.88
C GLY A 155 -7.25 5.46 -10.85
N ARG A 156 -8.57 5.34 -10.76
CA ARG A 156 -9.40 4.59 -11.71
C ARG A 156 -10.63 5.42 -12.07
N VAL A 157 -10.94 5.54 -13.36
CA VAL A 157 -12.00 6.45 -13.83
C VAL A 157 -13.40 6.09 -13.28
N GLN A 158 -13.69 4.81 -13.12
CA GLN A 158 -15.05 4.32 -12.80
C GLN A 158 -15.22 3.85 -11.35
N THR A 159 -14.18 3.90 -10.52
CA THR A 159 -14.21 3.31 -9.17
C THR A 159 -13.11 3.88 -8.27
N TYR A 160 -13.01 3.38 -7.05
CA TYR A 160 -11.94 3.70 -6.10
C TYR A 160 -10.55 3.40 -6.69
N PRO A 161 -9.48 4.05 -6.19
CA PRO A 161 -8.13 3.82 -6.66
C PRO A 161 -7.66 2.37 -6.40
N GLU A 162 -6.61 1.97 -7.11
CA GLU A 162 -5.84 0.79 -6.71
C GLU A 162 -4.83 1.19 -5.64
N CYS A 163 -4.89 0.57 -4.46
CA CYS A 163 -3.99 0.91 -3.36
C CYS A 163 -2.79 -0.03 -3.23
N GLY A 164 -2.41 -0.76 -4.30
CA GLY A 164 -1.21 -1.60 -4.27
C GLY A 164 0.10 -0.82 -4.12
N PHE A 165 0.06 0.48 -4.43
CA PHE A 165 1.13 1.44 -4.20
C PHE A 165 0.51 2.78 -3.79
N VAL A 166 0.86 3.32 -2.62
CA VAL A 166 0.35 4.61 -2.12
C VAL A 166 1.47 5.35 -1.39
N GLY A 167 1.70 6.62 -1.71
CA GLY A 167 2.69 7.46 -1.04
C GLY A 167 2.07 8.40 -0.02
N TYR A 168 2.78 8.69 1.07
CA TYR A 168 2.37 9.62 2.11
C TYR A 168 3.55 10.52 2.52
N ASP A 169 3.32 11.83 2.54
CA ASP A 169 4.22 12.83 3.14
C ASP A 169 3.99 12.86 4.66
N LEU A 170 4.98 12.39 5.41
CA LEU A 170 4.92 12.26 6.87
C LEU A 170 5.06 13.61 7.58
N ASN A 171 5.61 14.62 6.90
CA ASN A 171 5.78 15.98 7.42
C ASN A 171 4.57 16.87 7.16
N HIS A 172 3.64 16.44 6.31
CA HIS A 172 2.45 17.23 5.99
C HIS A 172 1.58 17.45 7.25
N PRO A 173 1.05 18.66 7.50
CA PRO A 173 0.26 18.95 8.71
C PRO A 173 -0.99 18.07 8.91
N ALA A 174 -1.53 17.52 7.82
CA ALA A 174 -2.68 16.61 7.85
C ALA A 174 -2.33 15.14 8.15
N HIS A 175 -1.04 14.79 8.21
CA HIS A 175 -0.58 13.40 8.27
C HIS A 175 -1.13 12.64 9.48
N GLU A 176 -0.89 13.18 10.67
CA GLU A 176 -1.30 12.53 11.91
C GLU A 176 -2.81 12.38 12.00
N GLU A 177 -3.56 13.42 11.59
CA GLU A 177 -5.02 13.39 11.59
C GLU A 177 -5.55 12.34 10.62
N PHE A 178 -5.03 12.28 9.39
CA PHE A 178 -5.45 11.32 8.37
C PHE A 178 -5.23 9.87 8.83
N MET A 179 -4.01 9.55 9.28
CA MET A 179 -3.67 8.18 9.72
C MET A 179 -4.42 7.78 10.99
N THR A 180 -4.59 8.71 11.93
CA THR A 180 -5.36 8.46 13.16
C THR A 180 -6.83 8.25 12.83
N PHE A 181 -7.42 9.09 11.98
CA PHE A 181 -8.83 8.97 11.60
C PHE A 181 -9.10 7.63 10.91
N TRP A 182 -8.27 7.24 9.95
CA TRP A 182 -8.44 5.96 9.25
C TRP A 182 -8.36 4.76 10.21
N ARG A 183 -7.36 4.75 11.10
CA ARG A 183 -7.25 3.72 12.14
C ARG A 183 -8.46 3.73 13.09
N GLN A 184 -8.97 4.91 13.43
CA GLN A 184 -10.07 5.08 14.37
C GLN A 184 -11.37 4.43 13.89
N LEU A 185 -11.66 4.47 12.57
CA LEU A 185 -12.82 3.78 11.98
C LEU A 185 -12.86 2.29 12.34
N TYR A 186 -11.71 1.63 12.43
CA TYR A 186 -11.59 0.23 12.84
C TYR A 186 -11.65 0.07 14.37
N LEU A 187 -11.19 1.06 15.14
CA LEU A 187 -11.14 0.97 16.60
C LEU A 187 -12.52 1.11 17.25
N ASP A 188 -13.34 2.04 16.75
CA ASP A 188 -14.70 2.28 17.26
C ASP A 188 -15.81 1.62 16.42
N ASP A 189 -15.42 0.80 15.44
CA ASP A 189 -16.30 0.04 14.56
C ASP A 189 -17.21 0.94 13.67
N SER A 190 -16.97 2.26 13.59
CA SER A 190 -17.70 3.16 12.68
C SER A 190 -17.43 2.88 11.19
N LEU A 191 -16.39 2.10 10.88
CA LEU A 191 -16.16 1.50 9.56
C LEU A 191 -17.40 0.80 8.99
N PHE A 192 -18.20 0.12 9.83
CA PHE A 192 -19.35 -0.67 9.38
C PHE A 192 -20.56 0.17 8.97
N GLU A 193 -20.52 1.49 9.18
CA GLU A 193 -21.51 2.43 8.64
C GLU A 193 -21.24 2.77 7.15
N LEU A 194 -20.06 2.40 6.64
CA LEU A 194 -19.67 2.66 5.26
C LEU A 194 -20.22 1.61 4.28
N PRO A 195 -20.41 1.98 3.00
CA PRO A 195 -20.87 1.06 1.95
C PRO A 195 -19.93 -0.13 1.68
N GLU A 196 -18.62 0.09 1.77
CA GLU A 196 -17.57 -0.90 1.57
C GLU A 196 -16.46 -0.68 2.61
N TRP A 197 -15.76 -1.75 3.01
CA TRP A 197 -14.83 -1.72 4.17
C TRP A 197 -13.38 -2.02 3.80
N HIS A 198 -13.10 -2.27 2.53
CA HIS A 198 -11.74 -2.51 2.07
C HIS A 198 -10.92 -1.21 2.00
N ASP A 199 -9.61 -1.36 2.06
CA ASP A 199 -8.64 -0.26 2.14
C ASP A 199 -8.84 0.81 1.05
N SER A 200 -8.99 0.40 -0.23
CA SER A 200 -9.10 1.35 -1.34
C SER A 200 -10.34 2.25 -1.29
N PHE A 201 -11.49 1.72 -0.87
CA PHE A 201 -12.71 2.52 -0.76
C PHE A 201 -12.59 3.52 0.39
N VAL A 202 -12.15 3.03 1.56
CA VAL A 202 -12.05 3.86 2.77
C VAL A 202 -10.98 4.94 2.61
N TYR A 203 -9.83 4.60 2.04
CA TYR A 203 -8.80 5.57 1.66
C TYR A 203 -9.37 6.69 0.78
N ASP A 204 -10.09 6.33 -0.28
CA ASP A 204 -10.63 7.30 -1.23
C ASP A 204 -11.66 8.23 -0.58
N LEU A 205 -12.51 7.67 0.27
CA LEU A 205 -13.50 8.43 1.03
C LEU A 205 -12.82 9.46 1.95
N ILE A 206 -11.82 9.05 2.73
CA ILE A 206 -11.10 9.94 3.66
C ILE A 206 -10.32 10.98 2.86
N ARG A 207 -9.60 10.57 1.81
CA ARG A 207 -8.82 11.45 0.93
C ARG A 207 -9.69 12.56 0.37
N ARG A 208 -10.79 12.21 -0.31
CA ARG A 208 -11.73 13.19 -0.88
C ARG A 208 -12.31 14.12 0.18
N THR A 209 -12.68 13.58 1.33
CA THR A 209 -13.20 14.39 2.45
C THR A 209 -12.20 15.45 2.91
N PHE A 210 -10.91 15.11 3.03
CA PHE A 210 -9.87 16.04 3.43
C PHE A 210 -9.53 17.06 2.31
N GLU A 211 -9.57 16.64 1.04
CA GLU A 211 -9.41 17.54 -0.09
C GLU A 211 -10.56 18.54 -0.23
N ASP A 212 -11.80 18.10 -0.04
CA ASP A 212 -12.99 18.95 -0.06
C ASP A 212 -12.98 19.98 1.09
N GLN A 213 -12.33 19.63 2.21
CA GLN A 213 -12.06 20.55 3.33
C GLN A 213 -10.86 21.48 3.07
N GLY A 214 -10.16 21.32 1.94
CA GLY A 214 -8.98 22.11 1.58
C GLY A 214 -7.73 21.78 2.43
N LYS A 215 -7.69 20.62 3.10
CA LYS A 215 -6.57 20.27 4.00
C LYS A 215 -5.29 19.90 3.25
N PHE A 216 -5.40 19.30 2.07
CA PHE A 216 -4.26 18.93 1.24
C PHE A 216 -4.65 18.75 -0.23
N LYS A 217 -3.65 18.50 -1.07
CA LYS A 217 -3.81 17.97 -2.43
C LYS A 217 -3.25 16.55 -2.51
N SER A 218 -3.77 15.76 -3.43
CA SER A 218 -3.23 14.44 -3.76
C SER A 218 -2.71 14.37 -5.19
N HIS A 219 -1.80 13.43 -5.44
CA HIS A 219 -1.22 13.17 -6.75
C HIS A 219 -1.71 11.83 -7.31
N ASP A 220 -2.38 11.86 -8.47
CA ASP A 220 -2.80 10.64 -9.17
C ASP A 220 -1.68 10.21 -10.13
N ILE A 221 -0.97 9.14 -9.74
CA ILE A 221 0.14 8.53 -10.50
C ILE A 221 -0.34 8.03 -11.87
N ALA A 222 -1.63 7.71 -11.99
CA ALA A 222 -2.24 7.20 -13.21
C ALA A 222 -2.96 8.27 -14.04
N ALA A 223 -2.90 9.56 -13.66
CA ALA A 223 -3.67 10.64 -14.30
C ALA A 223 -3.48 10.73 -15.82
N ASN A 224 -2.26 10.49 -16.31
CA ASN A 224 -1.90 10.58 -17.72
C ASN A 224 -1.86 9.21 -18.43
N THR A 225 -2.44 8.18 -17.81
CA THR A 225 -2.51 6.84 -18.39
C THR A 225 -3.88 6.63 -19.04
N PRO A 226 -3.96 5.94 -20.18
CA PRO A 226 -5.25 5.51 -20.70
C PRO A 226 -5.99 4.64 -19.68
N VAL A 227 -7.31 4.54 -19.84
CA VAL A 227 -8.15 3.79 -18.89
C VAL A 227 -7.74 2.31 -18.89
N SER A 228 -7.26 1.84 -17.74
CA SER A 228 -6.85 0.45 -17.52
C SER A 228 -7.52 -0.14 -16.28
N SER A 229 -7.80 -1.44 -16.33
CA SER A 229 -8.19 -2.22 -15.15
C SER A 229 -7.00 -2.51 -14.23
N HIS A 230 -5.77 -2.26 -14.72
CA HIS A 230 -4.50 -2.47 -14.05
C HIS A 230 -3.62 -1.20 -14.11
N PRO A 231 -4.05 -0.08 -13.49
CA PRO A 231 -3.33 1.21 -13.55
C PRO A 231 -1.88 1.13 -13.08
N PHE A 232 -1.54 0.22 -12.16
CA PHE A 232 -0.16 0.06 -11.67
C PHE A 232 0.85 -0.11 -12.80
N ILE A 233 0.76 -1.21 -13.56
CA ILE A 233 1.74 -1.56 -14.60
C ILE A 233 1.65 -0.65 -15.84
N ASN A 234 0.56 0.10 -15.97
CA ASN A 234 0.33 1.03 -17.07
C ASN A 234 0.72 2.47 -16.71
N SER A 235 1.18 2.71 -15.47
CA SER A 235 1.73 3.99 -15.02
C SER A 235 3.26 3.97 -15.04
N VAL A 236 3.89 5.06 -14.61
CA VAL A 236 5.36 5.13 -14.45
C VAL A 236 5.90 4.01 -13.55
N LEU A 237 5.10 3.46 -12.62
CA LEU A 237 5.49 2.31 -11.79
C LEU A 237 5.85 1.09 -12.66
N GLY A 238 5.12 0.88 -13.75
CA GLY A 238 5.29 -0.22 -14.70
C GLY A 238 6.63 -0.24 -15.43
N ASN A 239 7.42 0.85 -15.36
CA ASN A 239 8.78 0.89 -15.88
C ASN A 239 9.79 0.13 -15.01
N PHE A 240 9.44 -0.14 -13.75
CA PHE A 240 10.33 -0.71 -12.74
C PHE A 240 9.74 -1.89 -11.98
N MET A 241 8.41 -1.97 -11.91
CA MET A 241 7.69 -2.87 -11.02
C MET A 241 6.49 -3.50 -11.70
N ASP A 242 6.23 -4.75 -11.36
CA ASP A 242 5.01 -5.48 -11.72
C ASP A 242 4.20 -5.74 -10.45
N HIS A 243 2.88 -5.58 -10.49
CA HIS A 243 1.98 -5.87 -9.38
C HIS A 243 1.17 -7.11 -9.74
N LEU A 244 1.50 -8.25 -9.12
CA LEU A 244 0.98 -9.56 -9.49
C LEU A 244 -0.40 -9.83 -8.86
N LYS A 245 -1.30 -8.87 -9.01
CA LYS A 245 -2.63 -8.89 -8.40
C LYS A 245 -3.45 -10.06 -8.95
N GLY A 246 -3.87 -10.94 -8.05
CA GLY A 246 -4.69 -12.11 -8.35
C GLY A 246 -3.89 -13.39 -8.68
N ASP A 247 -4.47 -14.54 -8.36
CA ASP A 247 -3.74 -15.81 -8.23
C ASP A 247 -3.02 -16.23 -9.52
N LYS A 248 -3.65 -16.04 -10.68
CA LYS A 248 -3.04 -16.35 -11.98
C LYS A 248 -1.72 -15.60 -12.22
N ARG A 249 -1.63 -14.32 -11.85
CA ARG A 249 -0.39 -13.52 -12.00
C ARG A 249 0.66 -13.94 -10.97
N LYS A 250 0.24 -14.30 -9.76
CA LYS A 250 1.15 -14.81 -8.70
C LYS A 250 1.80 -16.12 -9.13
N GLU A 251 1.02 -17.02 -9.73
CA GLU A 251 1.47 -18.29 -10.29
C GLU A 251 2.39 -18.10 -11.49
N ALA A 252 1.97 -17.26 -12.46
CA ALA A 252 2.74 -16.94 -13.66
C ALA A 252 4.01 -16.12 -13.36
N ARG A 253 4.03 -15.45 -12.20
CA ARG A 253 5.10 -14.54 -11.76
C ARG A 253 5.29 -13.32 -12.67
N ALA A 254 4.26 -12.97 -13.43
CA ALA A 254 4.23 -11.85 -14.36
C ALA A 254 2.77 -11.44 -14.63
N SER A 255 2.56 -10.17 -14.95
CA SER A 255 1.37 -9.70 -15.64
C SER A 255 1.29 -10.28 -17.07
N PHE A 256 0.08 -10.39 -17.59
CA PHE A 256 -0.17 -10.94 -18.92
C PHE A 256 -0.21 -9.84 -19.98
N LYS A 257 -0.09 -10.22 -21.25
CA LYS A 257 -0.08 -9.26 -22.38
C LYS A 257 -1.33 -8.38 -22.37
N GLU A 258 -2.48 -8.95 -22.02
CA GLU A 258 -3.79 -8.28 -21.99
C GLU A 258 -3.91 -7.26 -20.86
N ASP A 259 -2.98 -7.24 -19.90
CA ASP A 259 -2.95 -6.27 -18.80
C ASP A 259 -2.31 -4.95 -19.22
N TYR A 260 -1.51 -4.96 -20.29
CA TYR A 260 -0.86 -3.77 -20.83
C TYR A 260 -1.79 -3.10 -21.84
N ILE A 261 -1.89 -1.77 -21.74
CA ILE A 261 -2.53 -0.98 -22.77
C ILE A 261 -1.64 -1.02 -24.00
N GLU A 262 -2.21 -1.46 -25.12
CA GLU A 262 -1.54 -1.33 -26.41
C GLU A 262 -1.32 0.17 -26.66
N ALA A 263 -0.07 0.58 -26.85
CA ALA A 263 0.23 1.92 -27.31
C ALA A 263 -0.57 2.16 -28.61
N PRO A 264 -1.14 3.36 -28.82
CA PRO A 264 -1.67 3.70 -30.13
C PRO A 264 -0.61 3.37 -31.18
N LEU A 265 -1.00 2.67 -32.25
CA LEU A 265 -0.15 2.58 -33.43
C LEU A 265 0.05 4.01 -33.93
N ASP A 266 1.24 4.55 -33.74
CA ASP A 266 1.68 5.83 -34.31
C ASP A 266 1.52 5.86 -35.84
#